data_AF-A0A182J942-F1
#
_entry.id   AF-A0A182J942-F1
#
_cell.length_a   1.000
_cell.length_b   1.000
_cell.length_c   1.000
_cell.angle_alpha   90.00
_cell.angle_beta   90.00
_cell.angle_gamma   90.00
#
_symmetry.space_group_name_H-M   'P 1'
#
loop_
_entity.id
_entity.type
_entity.pdbx_description
1 polymer ?
#
loop_
_entity_poly.entity_id
_entity_poly.type
_entity_poly.pdbx_seq_one_letter_code
_entity_poly.pdbx_strand_id
1 'polypeptide(L)'
;MVDTLARNVLLDVEQAIDLFDELIKAASAGQQQQSPRAILSAVVHKLCEEELGHVLEIVRFLRSYHQSGVASEQRIHVLLVGIEELLRYLDSLVPCVPKTGCMLLVYGVVDELFAAGADFLDLEESLQRVVNLKHSLEYVVRDVASTIAHPLADDDCANLAALFEQVSYDLLKRLVDEAYADYVDGLAHICDFVEHLPCIDQQISACQVLYRRMNMDAGRVRSGATVLAYRIRKVMKYTDFGRSKHADEMRKLKLKLPEGVYGITWTYVNVAGSRFMAPKGKYERVGELKCKPAGWIETCSKTAKHEFQTDDRGATFAVKNTHTGLFLTDLDGVGFCYVETTPDRWSVEVIKRGEDVWYKITNRRTGNALVPTGEVRVGVDDDQCDGFNLVDFNERSLVVVQKFELHRKKPACVVQ
;
A
#
# COMPACT_ATOMS: atom_id res chain seq x y z
N MET A 1 24.79 29.12 -25.60
CA MET A 1 24.77 27.67 -25.94
C MET A 1 24.31 26.83 -24.75
N VAL A 2 24.92 26.96 -23.55
CA VAL A 2 24.41 26.26 -22.34
C VAL A 2 22.95 26.61 -22.04
N ASP A 3 22.52 27.85 -22.27
CA ASP A 3 21.11 28.24 -22.13
C ASP A 3 20.17 27.50 -23.09
N THR A 4 20.63 27.30 -24.33
CA THR A 4 19.92 26.55 -25.35
C THR A 4 19.88 25.07 -25.01
N LEU A 5 20.98 24.53 -24.46
CA LEU A 5 21.05 23.16 -23.99
C LEU A 5 20.08 22.90 -22.83
N ALA A 6 20.09 23.75 -21.80
CA ALA A 6 19.17 23.62 -20.66
C ALA A 6 17.70 23.65 -21.13
N ARG A 7 17.38 24.52 -22.09
CA ARG A 7 16.04 24.55 -22.70
C ARG A 7 15.72 23.26 -23.49
N ASN A 8 16.68 22.73 -24.25
CA ASN A 8 16.47 21.50 -25.00
C ASN A 8 16.33 20.27 -24.08
N VAL A 9 17.05 20.21 -22.95
CA VAL A 9 16.88 19.14 -21.94
C VAL A 9 15.42 19.03 -21.48
N LEU A 10 14.70 20.15 -21.39
CA LEU A 10 13.28 20.19 -21.01
C LEU A 10 12.32 19.85 -22.16
N LEU A 11 12.68 20.15 -23.41
CA LEU A 11 11.74 20.18 -24.55
C LEU A 11 12.00 19.10 -25.61
N ASP A 12 13.26 18.78 -25.88
CA ASP A 12 13.69 17.88 -26.94
C ASP A 12 15.05 17.23 -26.58
N VAL A 13 14.96 16.01 -26.05
CA VAL A 13 16.13 15.24 -25.58
C VAL A 13 17.08 14.89 -26.72
N GLU A 14 16.59 14.64 -27.93
CA GLU A 14 17.44 14.30 -29.08
C GLU A 14 18.29 15.51 -29.49
N GLN A 15 17.66 16.68 -29.62
CA GLN A 15 18.39 17.93 -29.89
C GLN A 15 19.35 18.30 -28.74
N ALA A 16 19.00 17.95 -27.50
CA ALA A 16 19.89 18.16 -26.36
C ALA A 16 21.15 17.29 -26.44
N ILE A 17 21.02 16.03 -26.86
CA ILE A 17 22.15 15.11 -27.05
C ILE A 17 23.10 15.65 -28.12
N ASP A 18 22.56 16.03 -29.29
CA ASP A 18 23.37 16.56 -30.40
C ASP A 18 24.13 17.83 -29.99
N LEU A 19 23.43 18.78 -29.36
CA LEU A 19 24.03 20.04 -28.89
C LEU A 19 25.08 19.82 -27.79
N PHE A 20 24.87 18.84 -26.92
CA PHE A 20 25.84 18.49 -25.88
C PHE A 20 27.12 17.89 -26.49
N ASP A 21 26.99 17.01 -27.48
CA ASP A 21 28.11 16.45 -28.21
C ASP A 21 28.91 17.51 -29.00
N GLU A 22 28.22 18.47 -29.61
CA GLU A 22 28.86 19.61 -30.26
C GLU A 22 29.68 20.44 -29.26
N LEU A 23 29.14 20.68 -28.06
CA LEU A 23 29.84 21.41 -26.99
C LEU A 23 31.08 20.68 -26.51
N ILE A 24 31.02 19.35 -26.35
CA ILE A 24 32.19 18.53 -25.98
C ILE A 24 33.27 18.57 -27.07
N LYS A 25 32.87 18.45 -28.35
CA LYS A 25 33.80 18.51 -29.50
C LYS A 25 34.42 19.90 -29.68
N ALA A 26 33.66 20.96 -29.45
CA ALA A 26 34.17 22.33 -29.49
C ALA A 26 35.18 22.60 -28.35
N ALA A 27 34.97 22.00 -27.18
CA ALA A 27 35.87 22.12 -26.04
C ALA A 27 37.22 21.42 -26.27
N SER A 28 37.24 20.29 -26.99
CA SER A 28 38.49 19.60 -27.37
C SER A 28 39.28 20.30 -28.48
N ALA A 29 38.63 21.17 -29.27
CA ALA A 29 39.23 21.92 -30.37
C ALA A 29 39.88 23.27 -29.99
N GLY A 30 39.95 23.62 -28.69
CA GLY A 30 40.86 24.66 -28.18
C GLY A 30 40.31 26.07 -28.02
N GLN A 31 38.98 26.30 -28.01
CA GLN A 31 38.42 27.66 -27.86
C GLN A 31 37.88 28.02 -26.46
N GLN A 32 37.62 27.06 -25.58
CA GLN A 32 37.37 27.25 -24.14
C GLN A 32 37.32 25.86 -23.51
N GLN A 33 38.10 25.58 -22.46
CA GLN A 33 38.09 24.30 -21.77
C GLN A 33 36.81 24.14 -20.95
N GLN A 34 35.70 23.76 -21.60
CA GLN A 34 34.51 23.31 -20.89
C GLN A 34 34.53 21.78 -20.84
N SER A 35 34.91 21.23 -19.68
CA SER A 35 34.81 19.79 -19.44
C SER A 35 33.33 19.36 -19.39
N PRO A 36 32.99 18.09 -19.66
CA PRO A 36 31.63 17.58 -19.49
C PRO A 36 31.04 17.92 -18.12
N ARG A 37 31.87 17.88 -17.07
CA ARG A 37 31.51 18.30 -15.72
C ARG A 37 31.09 19.77 -15.65
N ALA A 38 31.84 20.68 -16.26
CA ALA A 38 31.51 22.10 -16.24
C ALA A 38 30.17 22.40 -16.94
N ILE A 39 29.92 21.74 -18.07
CA ILE A 39 28.67 21.89 -18.83
C ILE A 39 27.49 21.35 -18.02
N LEU A 40 27.60 20.12 -17.50
CA LEU A 40 26.54 19.49 -16.70
C LEU A 40 26.26 20.24 -15.40
N SER A 41 27.30 20.71 -14.71
CA SER A 41 27.16 21.53 -13.50
C SER A 41 26.35 22.81 -13.79
N ALA A 42 26.65 23.49 -14.91
CA ALA A 42 25.90 24.67 -15.32
C ALA A 42 24.43 24.36 -15.68
N VAL A 43 24.16 23.22 -16.33
CA VAL A 43 22.79 22.76 -16.63
C VAL A 43 22.02 22.44 -15.34
N VAL A 44 22.62 21.69 -14.42
CA VAL A 44 22.01 21.31 -13.14
C VAL A 44 21.69 22.54 -12.31
N HIS A 45 22.66 23.46 -12.12
CA HIS A 45 22.43 24.69 -11.38
C HIS A 45 21.30 25.50 -12.00
N LYS A 46 21.33 25.70 -13.32
CA LYS A 46 20.33 26.52 -13.99
C LYS A 46 18.91 25.95 -13.89
N LEU A 47 18.75 24.65 -14.15
CA LEU A 47 17.43 24.03 -14.17
C LEU A 47 16.88 23.82 -12.75
N CYS A 48 17.72 23.35 -11.83
CA CYS A 48 17.25 23.03 -10.49
C CYS A 48 17.09 24.26 -9.58
N GLU A 49 17.75 25.40 -9.88
CA GLU A 49 17.46 26.67 -9.19
C GLU A 49 16.01 27.15 -9.42
N GLU A 50 15.41 26.81 -10.56
CA GLU A 50 14.04 27.19 -10.89
C GLU A 50 13.03 26.22 -10.25
N GLU A 51 13.20 24.92 -10.48
CA GLU A 51 12.27 23.90 -10.01
C GLU A 51 12.97 22.56 -9.79
N LEU A 52 12.73 21.92 -8.63
CA LEU A 52 13.30 20.61 -8.32
C LEU A 52 12.76 19.50 -9.25
N GLY A 53 11.57 19.70 -9.82
CA GLY A 53 10.98 18.81 -10.82
C GLY A 53 11.92 18.53 -11.99
N HIS A 54 12.73 19.51 -12.39
CA HIS A 54 13.68 19.41 -13.50
C HIS A 54 14.77 18.32 -13.33
N VAL A 55 14.96 17.78 -12.13
CA VAL A 55 15.84 16.63 -11.90
C VAL A 55 15.39 15.42 -12.75
N LEU A 56 14.08 15.24 -12.94
CA LEU A 56 13.54 14.17 -13.76
C LEU A 56 13.99 14.30 -15.22
N GLU A 57 13.90 15.49 -15.78
CA GLU A 57 14.29 15.81 -17.16
C GLU A 57 15.79 15.61 -17.36
N ILE A 58 16.60 16.02 -16.39
CA ILE A 58 18.06 15.78 -16.41
C ILE A 58 18.35 14.28 -16.37
N VAL A 59 17.68 13.52 -15.49
CA VAL A 59 17.83 12.05 -15.42
C VAL A 59 17.44 11.37 -16.72
N ARG A 60 16.33 11.80 -17.35
CA ARG A 60 15.90 11.31 -18.67
C ARG A 60 16.95 11.59 -19.73
N PHE A 61 17.46 12.83 -19.79
CA PHE A 61 18.54 13.20 -20.71
C PHE A 61 19.78 12.32 -20.52
N LEU A 62 20.23 12.12 -19.28
CA LEU A 62 21.40 11.31 -18.97
C LEU A 62 21.21 9.83 -19.39
N ARG A 63 20.02 9.26 -19.15
CA ARG A 63 19.67 7.90 -19.61
C ARG A 63 19.66 7.80 -21.13
N SER A 64 19.03 8.74 -21.82
CA SER A 64 18.99 8.76 -23.29
C SER A 64 20.38 8.95 -23.89
N TYR A 65 21.24 9.79 -23.28
CA TYR A 65 22.63 9.95 -23.69
C TYR A 65 23.41 8.63 -23.54
N HIS A 66 23.21 7.88 -22.45
CA HIS A 66 23.84 6.56 -22.25
C HIS A 66 23.41 5.53 -23.32
N GLN A 67 22.16 5.61 -23.78
CA GLN A 67 21.61 4.72 -24.80
C GLN A 67 21.94 5.16 -26.24
N SER A 68 22.54 6.35 -26.43
CA SER A 68 22.86 6.90 -27.75
C SER A 68 24.01 6.15 -28.45
N GLY A 69 24.20 6.41 -29.75
CA GLY A 69 25.26 5.79 -30.58
C GLY A 69 26.69 6.27 -30.34
N VAL A 70 26.98 7.02 -29.27
CA VAL A 70 28.30 7.62 -28.95
C VAL A 70 29.34 6.54 -28.56
N ALA A 71 30.60 6.84 -28.30
CA ALA A 71 31.54 5.83 -27.76
C ALA A 71 31.14 5.39 -26.33
N SER A 72 31.30 4.10 -25.96
CA SER A 72 30.85 3.55 -24.66
C SER A 72 31.50 4.24 -23.46
N GLU A 73 32.81 4.47 -23.52
CA GLU A 73 33.57 5.12 -22.44
C GLU A 73 33.08 6.56 -22.17
N GLN A 74 32.85 7.34 -23.23
CA GLN A 74 32.33 8.71 -23.10
C GLN A 74 30.91 8.70 -22.52
N ARG A 75 30.05 7.79 -22.95
CA ARG A 75 28.67 7.65 -22.46
C ARG A 75 28.63 7.37 -20.96
N ILE A 76 29.42 6.41 -20.51
CA ILE A 76 29.54 6.06 -19.08
C ILE A 76 30.13 7.22 -18.29
N HIS A 77 31.19 7.86 -18.79
CA HIS A 77 31.81 9.01 -18.12
C HIS A 77 30.83 10.17 -17.91
N VAL A 78 30.11 10.57 -18.97
CA VAL A 78 29.12 11.66 -18.92
C VAL A 78 28.02 11.34 -17.92
N LEU A 79 27.52 10.10 -17.92
CA LEU A 79 26.48 9.66 -17.00
C LEU A 79 26.94 9.72 -15.54
N LEU A 80 28.12 9.18 -15.22
CA LEU A 80 28.66 9.21 -13.85
C LEU A 80 28.91 10.64 -13.36
N VAL A 81 29.44 11.50 -14.23
CA VAL A 81 29.63 12.91 -13.91
C VAL A 81 28.29 13.60 -13.68
N GLY A 82 27.28 13.36 -14.52
CA GLY A 82 25.94 13.93 -14.34
C GLY A 82 25.28 13.50 -13.03
N ILE A 83 25.40 12.22 -12.68
CA ILE A 83 24.92 11.69 -11.39
C ILE A 83 25.60 12.41 -10.22
N GLU A 84 26.92 12.57 -10.25
CA GLU A 84 27.64 13.25 -9.17
C GLU A 84 27.30 14.73 -9.03
N GLU A 85 27.07 15.44 -10.13
CA GLU A 85 26.64 16.84 -10.08
C GLU A 85 25.22 16.97 -9.50
N LEU A 86 24.31 16.06 -9.87
CA LEU A 86 22.97 15.98 -9.27
C LEU A 86 23.04 15.69 -7.77
N LEU A 87 23.85 14.71 -7.36
CA LEU A 87 24.03 14.38 -5.95
C LEU A 87 24.60 15.56 -5.17
N ARG A 88 25.63 16.24 -5.69
CA ARG A 88 26.20 17.42 -5.03
C ARG A 88 25.16 18.52 -4.84
N TYR A 89 24.31 18.75 -5.83
CA TYR A 89 23.22 19.71 -5.72
C TYR A 89 22.20 19.25 -4.67
N LEU A 90 21.70 18.02 -4.75
CA LEU A 90 20.68 17.49 -3.84
C LEU A 90 21.17 17.43 -2.39
N ASP A 91 22.44 17.08 -2.15
CA ASP A 91 23.04 17.05 -0.81
C ASP A 91 23.08 18.43 -0.16
N SER A 92 23.17 19.50 -0.94
CA SER A 92 23.14 20.88 -0.45
C SER A 92 21.75 21.34 0.01
N LEU A 93 20.69 20.67 -0.43
CA LEU A 93 19.31 21.03 -0.12
C LEU A 93 18.85 20.54 1.27
N VAL A 94 17.90 21.26 1.85
CA VAL A 94 17.23 20.85 3.10
C VAL A 94 16.42 19.56 2.87
N PRO A 95 16.42 18.59 3.81
CA PRO A 95 15.60 17.39 3.73
C PRO A 95 14.10 17.70 3.57
N CYS A 96 13.48 17.17 2.51
CA CYS A 96 12.04 17.25 2.23
C CYS A 96 11.60 16.08 1.32
N VAL A 97 10.30 15.79 1.22
CA VAL A 97 9.78 14.68 0.40
C VAL A 97 10.16 14.82 -1.08
N PRO A 98 10.06 16.00 -1.73
CA PRO A 98 10.52 16.18 -3.10
C PRO A 98 12.01 15.84 -3.30
N LYS A 99 12.88 16.23 -2.36
CA LYS A 99 14.30 15.86 -2.37
C LYS A 99 14.47 14.34 -2.27
N THR A 100 13.75 13.67 -1.36
CA THR A 100 13.78 12.21 -1.22
C THR A 100 13.39 11.50 -2.51
N GLY A 101 12.35 11.99 -3.20
CA GLY A 101 11.96 11.49 -4.52
C GLY A 101 13.03 11.69 -5.60
N CYS A 102 13.68 12.85 -5.62
CA CYS A 102 14.78 13.11 -6.57
C CYS A 102 15.99 12.22 -6.30
N MET A 103 16.34 12.00 -5.03
CA MET A 103 17.40 11.05 -4.65
C MET A 103 17.07 9.62 -5.08
N LEU A 104 15.79 9.22 -5.01
CA LEU A 104 15.33 7.93 -5.51
C LEU A 104 15.54 7.78 -7.03
N LEU A 105 15.24 8.82 -7.82
CA LEU A 105 15.48 8.80 -9.27
C LEU A 105 16.96 8.57 -9.57
N VAL A 106 17.84 9.31 -8.89
CA VAL A 106 19.29 9.17 -9.06
C VAL A 106 19.76 7.78 -8.66
N TYR A 107 19.28 7.26 -7.52
CA TYR A 107 19.58 5.89 -7.10
C TYR A 107 19.10 4.86 -8.13
N GLY A 108 17.91 5.03 -8.69
CA GLY A 108 17.37 4.12 -9.71
C GLY A 108 18.26 4.02 -10.95
N VAL A 109 18.83 5.13 -11.41
CA VAL A 109 19.80 5.14 -12.50
C VAL A 109 21.07 4.38 -12.12
N VAL A 110 21.61 4.62 -10.93
CA VAL A 110 22.82 3.94 -10.44
C VAL A 110 22.59 2.43 -10.30
N ASP A 111 21.41 2.02 -9.82
CA ASP A 111 21.03 0.62 -9.66
C ASP A 111 20.89 -0.09 -11.02
N GLU A 112 20.28 0.56 -12.01
CA GLU A 112 20.18 0.07 -13.38
C GLU A 112 21.56 -0.09 -14.03
N LEU A 113 22.44 0.90 -13.88
CA LEU A 113 23.82 0.81 -14.40
C LEU A 113 24.60 -0.33 -13.76
N PHE A 114 24.47 -0.49 -12.45
CA PHE A 114 25.11 -1.58 -11.74
C PHE A 114 24.59 -2.95 -12.22
N ALA A 115 23.30 -3.07 -12.51
CA ALA A 115 22.71 -4.29 -13.05
C ALA A 115 23.14 -4.58 -14.49
N ALA A 116 23.41 -3.55 -15.29
CA ALA A 116 23.84 -3.64 -16.69
C ALA A 116 25.33 -4.00 -16.87
N GLY A 117 26.01 -4.54 -15.86
CA GLY A 117 27.48 -4.69 -15.72
C GLY A 117 28.31 -5.19 -16.92
N ALA A 118 27.69 -5.72 -17.98
CA ALA A 118 28.32 -6.00 -19.27
C ALA A 118 28.90 -4.75 -19.95
N ASP A 119 28.35 -3.55 -19.71
CA ASP A 119 28.84 -2.31 -20.31
C ASP A 119 30.21 -1.85 -19.75
N PHE A 120 30.69 -2.49 -18.67
CA PHE A 120 31.89 -2.12 -17.93
C PHE A 120 33.07 -3.10 -18.09
N LEU A 121 32.98 -4.08 -19.00
CA LEU A 121 33.95 -5.18 -19.09
C LEU A 121 35.42 -4.72 -19.26
N ASP A 122 35.65 -3.54 -19.84
CA ASP A 122 36.99 -2.95 -20.04
C ASP A 122 37.22 -1.66 -19.21
N LEU A 123 36.34 -1.33 -18.26
CA LEU A 123 36.31 -0.05 -17.53
C LEU A 123 36.30 -0.23 -16.00
N GLU A 124 37.31 -0.93 -15.46
CA GLU A 124 37.40 -1.28 -14.03
C GLU A 124 37.27 -0.07 -13.09
N GLU A 125 37.90 1.07 -13.41
CA GLU A 125 37.81 2.29 -12.59
C GLU A 125 36.37 2.85 -12.53
N SER A 126 35.67 2.82 -13.67
CA SER A 126 34.28 3.26 -13.75
C SER A 126 33.34 2.32 -13.00
N LEU A 127 33.59 1.01 -13.08
CA LEU A 127 32.84 0.02 -12.31
C LEU A 127 33.02 0.24 -10.80
N GLN A 128 34.26 0.43 -10.33
CA GLN A 128 34.52 0.70 -8.92
C GLN A 128 33.83 1.99 -8.46
N ARG A 129 33.78 3.01 -9.31
CA ARG A 129 33.07 4.26 -9.03
C ARG A 129 31.56 4.06 -8.90
N VAL A 130 30.95 3.27 -9.78
CA VAL A 130 29.52 2.89 -9.68
C VAL A 130 29.23 2.10 -8.40
N VAL A 131 30.09 1.13 -8.05
CA VAL A 131 29.95 0.33 -6.82
C VAL A 131 29.99 1.24 -5.60
N ASN A 132 30.95 2.16 -5.53
CA ASN A 132 31.07 3.12 -4.43
C ASN A 132 29.85 4.04 -4.35
N LEU A 133 29.37 4.55 -5.50
CA LEU A 133 28.17 5.38 -5.57
C LEU A 133 26.95 4.62 -5.06
N LYS A 134 26.72 3.40 -5.55
CA LYS A 134 25.60 2.55 -5.11
C LYS A 134 25.63 2.33 -3.60
N HIS A 135 26.78 1.97 -3.06
CA HIS A 135 26.93 1.77 -1.61
C HIS A 135 26.65 3.06 -0.83
N SER A 136 27.14 4.21 -1.32
CA SER A 136 26.94 5.50 -0.67
C SER A 136 25.48 5.96 -0.67
N LEU A 137 24.68 5.52 -1.66
CA LEU A 137 23.27 5.91 -1.81
C LEU A 137 22.29 4.88 -1.27
N GLU A 138 22.77 3.76 -0.72
CA GLU A 138 21.90 2.67 -0.26
C GLU A 138 20.93 3.11 0.84
N TYR A 139 21.29 4.15 1.60
CA TYR A 139 20.42 4.75 2.62
C TYR A 139 19.12 5.33 2.03
N VAL A 140 19.12 5.75 0.75
CA VAL A 140 17.96 6.33 0.06
C VAL A 140 16.80 5.34 0.04
N VAL A 141 17.09 4.04 -0.12
CA VAL A 141 16.06 2.99 -0.07
C VAL A 141 15.33 3.01 1.27
N ARG A 142 16.08 3.12 2.38
CA ARG A 142 15.51 3.17 3.73
C ARG A 142 14.73 4.46 3.97
N ASP A 143 15.24 5.60 3.51
CA ASP A 143 14.58 6.90 3.70
C ASP A 143 13.26 6.99 2.93
N VAL A 144 13.25 6.52 1.67
CA VAL A 144 12.02 6.44 0.86
C VAL A 144 11.04 5.43 1.46
N ALA A 145 11.51 4.25 1.85
CA ALA A 145 10.68 3.23 2.49
C ALA A 145 10.02 3.75 3.79
N SER A 146 10.81 4.41 4.63
CA SER A 146 10.31 5.09 5.84
C SER A 146 9.29 6.17 5.49
N THR A 147 9.55 6.99 4.46
CA THR A 147 8.63 8.03 4.01
C THR A 147 7.28 7.44 3.58
N ILE A 148 7.28 6.36 2.80
CA ILE A 148 6.06 5.65 2.35
C ILE A 148 5.30 5.00 3.51
N ALA A 149 6.01 4.56 4.54
CA ALA A 149 5.40 3.88 5.69
C ALA A 149 4.66 4.82 6.66
N HIS A 150 4.88 6.13 6.57
CA HIS A 150 4.29 7.14 7.44
C HIS A 150 3.18 7.94 6.74
N PRO A 151 2.31 8.64 7.49
CA PRO A 151 1.30 9.51 6.90
C PRO A 151 1.95 10.58 6.01
N LEU A 152 1.54 10.60 4.73
CA LEU A 152 1.91 11.62 3.75
C LEU A 152 0.67 12.43 3.37
N ALA A 153 0.87 13.68 2.97
CA ALA A 153 -0.16 14.42 2.27
C ALA A 153 -0.43 13.78 0.91
N ASP A 154 -1.69 13.80 0.44
CA ASP A 154 -2.08 13.17 -0.83
C ASP A 154 -1.24 13.70 -2.02
N ASP A 155 -0.94 15.00 -2.05
CA ASP A 155 -0.11 15.61 -3.10
C ASP A 155 1.33 15.07 -3.08
N ASP A 156 1.96 14.98 -1.90
CA ASP A 156 3.30 14.43 -1.75
C ASP A 156 3.35 12.95 -2.13
N CYS A 157 2.31 12.21 -1.76
CA CYS A 157 2.14 10.80 -2.09
C CYS A 157 2.02 10.59 -3.61
N ALA A 158 1.18 11.38 -4.27
CA ALA A 158 1.00 11.36 -5.72
C ALA A 158 2.28 11.75 -6.47
N ASN A 159 2.97 12.80 -6.02
CA ASN A 159 4.22 13.27 -6.62
C ASN A 159 5.33 12.21 -6.50
N LEU A 160 5.48 11.57 -5.33
CA LEU A 160 6.45 10.49 -5.14
C LEU A 160 6.09 9.27 -5.99
N ALA A 161 4.81 8.89 -6.05
CA ALA A 161 4.35 7.74 -6.82
C ALA A 161 4.52 7.93 -8.33
N ALA A 162 4.34 9.15 -8.85
CA ALA A 162 4.54 9.47 -10.26
C ALA A 162 5.97 9.16 -10.75
N LEU A 163 6.97 9.25 -9.86
CA LEU A 163 8.37 8.92 -10.19
C LEU A 163 8.55 7.44 -10.58
N PHE A 164 7.63 6.56 -10.19
CA PHE A 164 7.67 5.14 -10.53
C PHE A 164 7.31 4.84 -11.99
N GLU A 165 6.98 5.83 -12.81
CA GLU A 165 7.05 5.70 -14.27
C GLU A 165 8.50 5.50 -14.76
N GLN A 166 9.47 5.96 -13.97
CA GLN A 166 10.88 6.06 -14.34
C GLN A 166 11.77 5.15 -13.48
N VAL A 167 11.18 4.46 -12.50
CA VAL A 167 11.87 3.55 -11.59
C VAL A 167 11.49 2.12 -11.92
N SER A 168 12.47 1.22 -11.82
CA SER A 168 12.29 -0.20 -12.13
C SER A 168 11.28 -0.89 -11.20
N TYR A 169 10.62 -1.93 -11.71
CA TYR A 169 9.68 -2.75 -10.91
C TYR A 169 10.39 -3.47 -9.76
N ASP A 170 11.67 -3.80 -9.90
CA ASP A 170 12.42 -4.51 -8.86
C ASP A 170 12.78 -3.57 -7.70
N LEU A 171 13.12 -2.31 -7.99
CA LEU A 171 13.29 -1.29 -6.96
C LEU A 171 11.97 -0.97 -6.25
N LEU A 172 10.85 -0.90 -6.98
CA LEU A 172 9.51 -0.79 -6.35
C LEU A 172 9.24 -1.94 -5.37
N LYS A 173 9.43 -3.19 -5.81
CA LYS A 173 9.21 -4.35 -4.94
C LYS A 173 10.09 -4.28 -3.68
N ARG A 174 11.35 -3.86 -3.84
CA ARG A 174 12.30 -3.70 -2.74
C ARG A 174 11.83 -2.63 -1.75
N LEU A 175 11.43 -1.46 -2.22
CA LEU A 175 10.94 -0.36 -1.38
C LEU A 175 9.68 -0.73 -0.61
N VAL A 176 8.74 -1.41 -1.27
CA VAL A 176 7.50 -1.88 -0.61
C VAL A 176 7.80 -2.95 0.45
N ASP A 177 8.74 -3.87 0.18
CA ASP A 177 9.15 -4.87 1.16
C ASP A 177 9.82 -4.22 2.37
N GLU A 178 10.74 -3.27 2.16
CA GLU A 178 11.44 -2.54 3.21
C GLU A 178 10.49 -1.66 4.04
N ALA A 179 9.61 -0.91 3.38
CA ALA A 179 8.64 -0.03 4.04
C ALA A 179 7.75 -0.83 5.00
N TYR A 180 7.31 -2.01 4.56
CA TYR A 180 6.50 -2.88 5.40
C TYR A 180 7.35 -3.63 6.43
N ALA A 181 8.62 -3.94 6.15
CA ALA A 181 9.53 -4.59 7.09
C ALA A 181 9.71 -3.74 8.35
N ASP A 182 9.97 -2.44 8.18
CA ASP A 182 10.34 -1.53 9.26
C ASP A 182 9.14 -1.03 10.08
N TYR A 183 7.95 -0.93 9.46
CA TYR A 183 6.79 -0.34 10.12
C TYR A 183 5.51 -1.17 9.90
N VAL A 184 5.24 -2.09 10.83
CA VAL A 184 4.12 -3.03 10.77
C VAL A 184 2.76 -2.31 10.73
N ASP A 185 2.63 -1.23 11.48
CA ASP A 185 1.40 -0.42 11.53
C ASP A 185 1.26 0.51 10.30
N GLY A 186 2.28 0.55 9.44
CA GLY A 186 2.32 1.37 8.22
C GLY A 186 1.51 0.86 7.04
N LEU A 187 0.93 -0.34 7.13
CA LEU A 187 0.30 -0.98 5.98
C LEU A 187 -0.76 -0.10 5.32
N ALA A 188 -1.53 0.65 6.10
CA ALA A 188 -2.53 1.58 5.58
C ALA A 188 -1.88 2.69 4.72
N HIS A 189 -0.79 3.30 5.21
CA HIS A 189 -0.05 4.34 4.50
C HIS A 189 0.65 3.80 3.25
N ILE A 190 1.24 2.61 3.34
CA ILE A 190 1.83 1.95 2.17
C ILE A 190 0.73 1.68 1.13
N CYS A 191 -0.46 1.24 1.56
CA CYS A 191 -1.60 1.01 0.67
C CYS A 191 -2.16 2.30 0.04
N ASP A 192 -2.06 3.44 0.75
CA ASP A 192 -2.36 4.78 0.21
C ASP A 192 -1.35 5.12 -0.89
N PHE A 193 -0.05 4.94 -0.64
CA PHE A 193 0.98 5.09 -1.66
C PHE A 193 0.78 4.17 -2.88
N VAL A 194 0.46 2.88 -2.66
CA VAL A 194 0.17 1.94 -3.74
C VAL A 194 -1.01 2.42 -4.60
N GLU A 195 -1.97 3.14 -4.03
CA GLU A 195 -3.09 3.69 -4.80
C GLU A 195 -2.65 4.66 -5.89
N HIS A 196 -1.64 5.48 -5.59
CA HIS A 196 -1.14 6.54 -6.45
C HIS A 196 -0.13 6.05 -7.50
N LEU A 197 0.29 4.78 -7.46
CA LEU A 197 1.20 4.24 -8.46
C LEU A 197 0.57 4.34 -9.87
N PRO A 198 1.35 4.78 -10.87
CA PRO A 198 0.84 5.21 -12.18
C PRO A 198 0.26 4.05 -13.00
N CYS A 199 0.74 2.82 -12.79
CA CYS A 199 0.28 1.65 -13.51
C CYS A 199 -0.37 0.60 -12.60
N ILE A 200 -1.48 0.01 -13.04
CA ILE A 200 -2.17 -1.06 -12.31
C ILE A 200 -1.29 -2.30 -12.09
N ASP A 201 -0.38 -2.61 -13.01
CA ASP A 201 0.57 -3.73 -12.88
C ASP A 201 1.56 -3.49 -11.73
N GLN A 202 1.94 -2.24 -11.48
CA GLN A 202 2.74 -1.86 -10.32
C GLN A 202 1.95 -2.00 -9.02
N GLN A 203 0.67 -1.59 -9.02
CA GLN A 203 -0.20 -1.78 -7.86
C GLN A 203 -0.37 -3.27 -7.51
N ILE A 204 -0.53 -4.12 -8.54
CA ILE A 204 -0.62 -5.56 -8.35
C ILE A 204 0.68 -6.14 -7.80
N SER A 205 1.82 -5.74 -8.37
CA SER A 205 3.15 -6.16 -7.90
C SER A 205 3.37 -5.78 -6.44
N ALA A 206 3.02 -4.56 -6.04
CA ALA A 206 3.13 -4.10 -4.65
C ALA A 206 2.24 -4.91 -3.71
N CYS A 207 0.98 -5.19 -4.09
CA CYS A 207 0.07 -6.03 -3.30
C CYS A 207 0.62 -7.45 -3.09
N GLN A 208 1.29 -8.03 -4.08
CA GLN A 208 1.92 -9.35 -3.95
C GLN A 208 3.06 -9.34 -2.94
N VAL A 209 3.89 -8.29 -2.95
CA VAL A 209 4.99 -8.12 -1.99
C VAL A 209 4.42 -8.00 -0.57
N LEU A 210 3.43 -7.13 -0.38
CA LEU A 210 2.75 -6.94 0.91
C LEU A 210 2.14 -8.25 1.42
N TYR A 211 1.43 -8.99 0.55
CA TYR A 211 0.85 -10.29 0.93
C TYR A 211 1.90 -11.32 1.33
N ARG A 212 2.99 -11.42 0.56
CA ARG A 212 4.10 -12.34 0.86
C ARG A 212 4.69 -12.03 2.23
N ARG A 213 5.00 -10.77 2.48
CA ARG A 213 5.62 -10.31 3.73
C ARG A 213 4.66 -10.42 4.91
N MET A 214 3.36 -10.15 4.71
CA MET A 214 2.33 -10.34 5.71
C MET A 214 2.29 -11.80 6.19
N ASN A 215 2.38 -12.77 5.28
CA ASN A 215 2.35 -14.19 5.65
C ASN A 215 3.60 -14.71 6.37
N MET A 216 4.70 -13.95 6.40
CA MET A 216 5.91 -14.34 7.14
C MET A 216 5.76 -14.11 8.66
N ASP A 217 4.81 -13.27 9.09
CA ASP A 217 4.62 -12.89 10.48
C ASP A 217 3.13 -12.94 10.86
N ALA A 218 2.80 -13.81 11.81
CA ALA A 218 1.43 -13.96 12.30
C ALA A 218 0.85 -12.68 12.90
N GLY A 219 1.68 -11.80 13.47
CA GLY A 219 1.26 -10.49 13.98
C GLY A 219 0.81 -9.55 12.86
N ARG A 220 1.49 -9.57 11.71
CA ARG A 220 1.14 -8.79 10.52
C ARG A 220 -0.15 -9.27 9.86
N VAL A 221 -0.33 -10.59 9.75
CA VAL A 221 -1.60 -11.17 9.28
C VAL A 221 -2.75 -10.69 10.15
N ARG A 222 -2.52 -10.62 11.48
CA ARG A 222 -3.56 -10.32 12.45
C ARG A 222 -4.22 -8.98 12.25
N SER A 223 -3.47 -7.91 12.03
CA SER A 223 -4.02 -6.55 11.84
C SER A 223 -4.15 -6.14 10.37
N GLY A 224 -3.32 -6.70 9.49
CA GLY A 224 -3.16 -6.19 8.13
C GLY A 224 -4.05 -6.83 7.06
N ALA A 225 -4.60 -8.02 7.32
CA ALA A 225 -5.26 -8.80 6.26
C ALA A 225 -6.48 -8.10 5.65
N THR A 226 -7.29 -7.40 6.45
CA THR A 226 -8.45 -6.65 5.94
C THR A 226 -8.06 -5.39 5.18
N VAL A 227 -7.02 -4.68 5.62
CA VAL A 227 -6.48 -3.50 4.92
C VAL A 227 -5.97 -3.89 3.53
N LEU A 228 -5.16 -4.96 3.46
CA LEU A 228 -4.66 -5.46 2.19
C LEU A 228 -5.80 -5.98 1.29
N ALA A 229 -6.77 -6.70 1.86
CA ALA A 229 -7.94 -7.17 1.11
C ALA A 229 -8.76 -6.01 0.52
N TYR A 230 -8.96 -4.94 1.30
CA TYR A 230 -9.63 -3.74 0.81
C TYR A 230 -8.89 -3.09 -0.36
N ARG A 231 -7.55 -2.97 -0.28
CA ARG A 231 -6.71 -2.48 -1.38
C ARG A 231 -6.84 -3.36 -2.62
N ILE A 232 -6.76 -4.68 -2.47
CA ILE A 232 -6.95 -5.64 -3.57
C ILE A 232 -8.34 -5.45 -4.20
N ARG A 233 -9.39 -5.32 -3.39
CA ARG A 233 -10.76 -5.07 -3.89
C ARG A 233 -10.85 -3.80 -4.71
N LYS A 234 -10.17 -2.73 -4.30
CA LYS A 234 -10.16 -1.44 -5.02
C LYS A 234 -9.41 -1.55 -6.36
N VAL A 235 -8.24 -2.18 -6.38
CA VAL A 235 -7.49 -2.45 -7.63
C VAL A 235 -8.32 -3.25 -8.63
N MET A 236 -8.99 -4.31 -8.17
CA MET A 236 -9.83 -5.16 -9.02
C MET A 236 -11.08 -4.46 -9.58
N LYS A 237 -11.46 -3.29 -9.03
CA LYS A 237 -12.60 -2.48 -9.51
C LYS A 237 -12.20 -1.48 -10.60
N TYR A 238 -10.90 -1.25 -10.83
CA TYR A 238 -10.48 -0.36 -11.90
C TYR A 238 -10.86 -0.92 -13.27
N THR A 239 -11.22 -0.02 -14.19
CA THR A 239 -11.68 -0.34 -15.54
C THR A 239 -10.64 -1.16 -16.32
N ASP A 240 -9.36 -0.86 -16.11
CA ASP A 240 -8.26 -1.47 -16.84
C ASP A 240 -7.77 -2.79 -16.23
N PHE A 241 -8.31 -3.21 -15.08
CA PHE A 241 -7.93 -4.45 -14.41
C PHE A 241 -8.05 -5.68 -15.32
N GLY A 242 -9.09 -5.75 -16.16
CA GLY A 242 -9.27 -6.86 -17.09
C GLY A 242 -8.17 -6.98 -18.16
N ARG A 243 -7.44 -5.89 -18.43
CA ARG A 243 -6.38 -5.80 -19.46
C ARG A 243 -4.97 -5.86 -18.88
N SER A 244 -4.84 -5.81 -17.56
CA SER A 244 -3.55 -5.91 -16.85
C SER A 244 -2.85 -7.24 -17.14
N LYS A 245 -1.52 -7.20 -17.28
CA LYS A 245 -0.68 -8.39 -17.48
C LYS A 245 -0.73 -9.32 -16.26
N HIS A 246 -0.88 -8.74 -15.07
CA HIS A 246 -0.83 -9.46 -13.79
C HIS A 246 -2.23 -9.70 -13.17
N ALA A 247 -3.30 -9.51 -13.93
CA ALA A 247 -4.68 -9.67 -13.45
C ALA A 247 -4.95 -11.06 -12.83
N ASP A 248 -4.46 -12.13 -13.46
CA ASP A 248 -4.61 -13.50 -12.95
C ASP A 248 -3.87 -13.74 -11.64
N GLU A 249 -2.71 -13.10 -11.47
CA GLU A 249 -1.96 -13.21 -10.23
C GLU A 249 -2.69 -12.51 -9.08
N MET A 250 -3.35 -11.37 -9.36
CA MET A 250 -4.22 -10.71 -8.39
C MET A 250 -5.45 -11.56 -8.05
N ARG A 251 -6.06 -12.25 -9.02
CA ARG A 251 -7.17 -13.19 -8.76
C ARG A 251 -6.71 -14.34 -7.86
N LYS A 252 -5.52 -14.91 -8.12
CA LYS A 252 -4.91 -15.93 -7.25
C LYS A 252 -4.64 -15.36 -5.85
N LEU A 253 -4.17 -14.12 -5.75
CA LEU A 253 -3.91 -13.45 -4.48
C LEU A 253 -5.18 -13.32 -3.64
N LYS A 254 -6.27 -12.85 -4.25
CA LYS A 254 -7.59 -12.76 -3.62
C LYS A 254 -8.04 -14.10 -3.02
N LEU A 255 -7.83 -15.21 -3.74
CA LEU A 255 -8.22 -16.55 -3.27
C LEU A 255 -7.33 -17.11 -2.15
N LYS A 256 -6.12 -16.55 -1.96
CA LYS A 256 -5.21 -16.96 -0.88
C LYS A 256 -5.45 -16.20 0.42
N LEU A 257 -6.28 -15.15 0.41
CA LEU A 257 -6.64 -14.43 1.63
C LEU A 257 -7.39 -15.35 2.60
N PRO A 258 -7.29 -15.13 3.92
CA PRO A 258 -8.09 -15.86 4.89
C PRO A 258 -9.59 -15.77 4.56
N GLU A 259 -10.31 -16.90 4.63
CA GLU A 259 -11.71 -17.01 4.20
C GLU A 259 -12.63 -15.96 4.85
N GLY A 260 -12.44 -15.67 6.14
CA GLY A 260 -13.16 -14.62 6.85
C GLY A 260 -12.91 -13.23 6.27
N VAL A 261 -11.66 -12.92 5.93
CA VAL A 261 -11.29 -11.64 5.30
C VAL A 261 -11.87 -11.53 3.90
N TYR A 262 -11.83 -12.63 3.13
CA TYR A 262 -12.45 -12.69 1.81
C TYR A 262 -13.95 -12.39 1.91
N GLY A 263 -14.64 -13.06 2.83
CA GLY A 263 -16.08 -12.90 2.97
C GLY A 263 -16.50 -11.51 3.42
N ILE A 264 -15.81 -10.95 4.41
CA ILE A 264 -16.02 -9.55 4.86
C ILE A 264 -15.83 -8.57 3.71
N THR A 265 -14.88 -8.83 2.81
CA THR A 265 -14.48 -7.86 1.79
C THR A 265 -15.30 -7.99 0.51
N TRP A 266 -15.68 -9.19 0.06
CA TRP A 266 -16.36 -9.40 -1.23
C TRP A 266 -17.78 -9.94 -1.15
N THR A 267 -18.23 -10.47 -0.02
CA THR A 267 -19.53 -11.16 0.07
C THR A 267 -20.44 -10.56 1.14
N TYR A 268 -21.61 -11.17 1.30
CA TYR A 268 -22.50 -10.96 2.42
C TYR A 268 -22.28 -12.08 3.43
N VAL A 269 -22.34 -11.75 4.71
CA VAL A 269 -22.23 -12.73 5.80
C VAL A 269 -23.62 -12.97 6.39
N ASN A 270 -23.93 -14.23 6.69
CA ASN A 270 -25.06 -14.53 7.54
C ASN A 270 -24.61 -14.49 8.99
N VAL A 271 -25.20 -13.59 9.78
CA VAL A 271 -25.00 -13.58 11.24
C VAL A 271 -26.10 -14.44 11.84
N ALA A 272 -25.83 -15.73 11.96
CA ALA A 272 -26.77 -16.68 12.54
C ALA A 272 -26.63 -16.68 14.08
N GLY A 273 -27.68 -16.29 14.79
CA GLY A 273 -27.70 -16.37 16.25
C GLY A 273 -29.11 -16.60 16.79
N SER A 274 -29.29 -17.66 17.58
CA SER A 274 -30.52 -17.86 18.38
C SER A 274 -30.54 -17.04 19.68
N ARG A 275 -29.47 -16.27 19.96
CA ARG A 275 -29.31 -15.44 21.17
C ARG A 275 -28.42 -14.22 20.93
N PHE A 276 -28.89 -13.24 20.17
CA PHE A 276 -28.65 -11.87 20.60
C PHE A 276 -29.53 -11.67 21.84
N MET A 277 -28.95 -11.84 23.05
CA MET A 277 -29.67 -11.48 24.27
C MET A 277 -29.77 -9.95 24.31
N ALA A 278 -30.83 -9.39 23.73
CA ALA A 278 -31.40 -8.19 24.29
C ALA A 278 -31.75 -8.50 25.76
N PRO A 279 -31.59 -7.56 26.70
CA PRO A 279 -31.90 -7.79 28.10
C PRO A 279 -33.34 -8.31 28.17
N LYS A 280 -33.55 -9.50 28.74
CA LYS A 280 -34.86 -9.90 29.25
C LYS A 280 -35.15 -9.06 30.48
N GLY A 281 -35.36 -7.77 30.27
CA GLY A 281 -35.91 -6.85 31.23
C GLY A 281 -36.96 -6.07 30.47
N LYS A 282 -38.19 -6.10 30.97
CA LYS A 282 -39.16 -5.04 30.69
C LYS A 282 -38.53 -3.73 31.18
N TYR A 283 -37.70 -3.09 30.37
CA TYR A 283 -37.29 -1.74 30.62
C TYR A 283 -38.34 -0.85 29.98
N GLU A 284 -39.11 -0.18 30.83
CA GLU A 284 -39.98 0.92 30.41
C GLU A 284 -39.16 1.94 29.63
N ARG A 285 -39.73 2.35 28.49
CA ARG A 285 -39.15 3.31 27.57
C ARG A 285 -38.98 4.66 28.26
N VAL A 286 -37.78 5.23 28.19
CA VAL A 286 -37.62 6.68 28.31
C VAL A 286 -37.69 7.26 26.90
N GLY A 287 -38.70 8.11 26.66
CA GLY A 287 -38.80 8.97 25.48
C GLY A 287 -39.42 8.29 24.25
N GLU A 288 -40.66 8.64 23.96
CA GLU A 288 -41.36 8.27 22.73
C GLU A 288 -40.64 8.81 21.49
N LEU A 289 -40.29 7.92 20.55
CA LEU A 289 -40.77 7.97 19.15
C LEU A 289 -40.24 6.75 18.37
N LYS A 290 -41.19 5.86 18.01
CA LYS A 290 -41.13 4.87 16.91
C LYS A 290 -39.99 3.84 16.90
N CYS A 291 -40.11 2.80 17.74
CA CYS A 291 -39.68 1.46 17.31
C CYS A 291 -40.88 0.52 17.39
N LYS A 292 -41.36 0.05 16.24
CA LYS A 292 -42.45 -0.93 16.18
C LYS A 292 -41.93 -2.32 16.61
N PRO A 293 -42.68 -3.09 17.40
CA PRO A 293 -42.24 -4.40 17.92
C PRO A 293 -42.05 -5.52 16.87
N ALA A 294 -42.35 -5.27 15.60
CA ALA A 294 -42.42 -6.30 14.55
C ALA A 294 -41.10 -6.52 13.77
N GLY A 295 -40.07 -5.69 13.93
CA GLY A 295 -38.85 -5.76 13.10
C GLY A 295 -37.75 -6.73 13.57
N TRP A 296 -37.84 -7.27 14.79
CA TRP A 296 -36.70 -7.98 15.43
C TRP A 296 -36.52 -9.44 14.97
N ILE A 297 -37.59 -10.08 14.50
CA ILE A 297 -37.53 -11.46 13.97
C ILE A 297 -36.87 -11.46 12.58
N GLU A 298 -37.05 -10.39 11.81
CA GLU A 298 -36.46 -10.22 10.47
C GLU A 298 -34.96 -9.85 10.52
N THR A 299 -34.50 -9.15 11.56
CA THR A 299 -33.08 -8.74 11.71
C THR A 299 -32.13 -9.89 12.05
N CYS A 300 -32.62 -11.00 12.61
CA CYS A 300 -31.81 -12.10 13.12
C CYS A 300 -32.21 -13.46 12.52
N SER A 301 -32.96 -13.47 11.42
CA SER A 301 -33.37 -14.70 10.74
C SER A 301 -32.16 -15.38 10.08
N LYS A 302 -32.23 -16.70 9.86
CA LYS A 302 -31.23 -17.43 9.05
C LYS A 302 -31.14 -16.93 7.60
N THR A 303 -32.13 -16.15 7.15
CA THR A 303 -32.16 -15.53 5.82
C THR A 303 -31.54 -14.13 5.82
N ALA A 304 -31.32 -13.53 6.99
CA ALA A 304 -30.81 -12.18 7.11
C ALA A 304 -29.32 -12.09 6.71
N LYS A 305 -29.09 -11.50 5.53
CA LYS A 305 -27.76 -11.18 5.02
C LYS A 305 -27.25 -9.88 5.63
N HIS A 306 -25.94 -9.84 5.90
CA HIS A 306 -25.26 -8.68 6.44
C HIS A 306 -24.17 -8.24 5.47
N GLU A 307 -24.19 -6.96 5.13
CA GLU A 307 -23.17 -6.30 4.33
C GLU A 307 -22.14 -5.65 5.25
N PHE A 308 -20.86 -5.90 4.97
CA PHE A 308 -19.76 -5.25 5.66
C PHE A 308 -19.33 -4.05 4.84
N GLN A 309 -19.69 -2.86 5.33
CA GLN A 309 -19.38 -1.59 4.68
C GLN A 309 -18.04 -1.10 5.22
N THR A 310 -17.00 -1.35 4.43
CA THR A 310 -15.63 -1.02 4.79
C THR A 310 -15.39 0.49 4.83
N ASP A 311 -14.65 0.96 5.82
CA ASP A 311 -14.16 2.32 5.96
C ASP A 311 -12.71 2.34 6.48
N ASP A 312 -12.13 3.53 6.66
CA ASP A 312 -10.76 3.72 7.15
C ASP A 312 -9.73 2.80 6.46
N ARG A 313 -9.70 2.84 5.12
CA ARG A 313 -8.76 2.07 4.29
C ARG A 313 -8.80 0.55 4.51
N GLY A 314 -9.89 0.00 5.05
CA GLY A 314 -9.99 -1.43 5.35
C GLY A 314 -9.67 -1.82 6.79
N ALA A 315 -9.32 -0.85 7.64
CA ALA A 315 -9.05 -1.10 9.05
C ALA A 315 -10.35 -1.33 9.84
N THR A 316 -11.44 -0.69 9.43
CA THR A 316 -12.74 -0.83 10.07
C THR A 316 -13.88 -1.08 9.08
N PHE A 317 -15.03 -1.47 9.61
CA PHE A 317 -16.26 -1.63 8.86
C PHE A 317 -17.49 -1.36 9.74
N ALA A 318 -18.57 -0.97 9.08
CA ALA A 318 -19.91 -1.05 9.64
C ALA A 318 -20.59 -2.36 9.18
N VAL A 319 -21.40 -2.97 10.05
CA VAL A 319 -22.17 -4.17 9.70
C VAL A 319 -23.62 -3.77 9.50
N LYS A 320 -24.10 -3.86 8.26
CA LYS A 320 -25.45 -3.49 7.87
C LYS A 320 -26.29 -4.73 7.61
N ASN A 321 -27.44 -4.86 8.26
CA ASN A 321 -28.43 -5.86 7.90
C ASN A 321 -29.10 -5.45 6.58
N THR A 322 -29.00 -6.27 5.54
CA THR A 322 -29.49 -5.90 4.20
C THR A 322 -31.01 -5.92 4.10
N HIS A 323 -31.70 -6.65 4.99
CA HIS A 323 -33.16 -6.79 4.96
C HIS A 323 -33.84 -5.58 5.60
N THR A 324 -33.26 -5.05 6.67
CA THR A 324 -33.83 -3.93 7.44
C THR A 324 -33.13 -2.60 7.18
N GLY A 325 -31.93 -2.64 6.59
CA GLY A 325 -31.09 -1.46 6.38
C GLY A 325 -30.41 -0.92 7.64
N LEU A 326 -30.60 -1.57 8.79
CA LEU A 326 -30.09 -1.15 10.10
C LEU A 326 -28.65 -1.59 10.32
N PHE A 327 -27.92 -0.88 11.19
CA PHE A 327 -26.52 -1.16 11.53
C PHE A 327 -26.37 -1.81 12.89
N LEU A 328 -25.45 -2.78 12.98
CA LEU A 328 -25.06 -3.42 14.24
C LEU A 328 -24.26 -2.45 15.11
N THR A 329 -24.73 -2.25 16.33
CA THR A 329 -24.17 -1.35 17.34
C THR A 329 -24.15 -2.03 18.70
N ASP A 330 -23.22 -1.62 19.56
CA ASP A 330 -23.11 -2.09 20.93
C ASP A 330 -23.57 -1.02 21.94
N LEU A 331 -24.77 -1.15 22.49
CA LEU A 331 -25.30 -0.15 23.42
C LEU A 331 -24.98 -0.50 24.87
N ASP A 332 -24.38 0.45 25.60
CA ASP A 332 -24.03 0.29 27.01
C ASP A 332 -25.26 -0.12 27.85
N GLY A 333 -25.10 -1.18 28.65
CA GLY A 333 -26.17 -1.75 29.48
C GLY A 333 -27.23 -2.56 28.72
N VAL A 334 -27.25 -2.52 27.38
CA VAL A 334 -28.22 -3.23 26.52
C VAL A 334 -27.57 -4.38 25.76
N GLY A 335 -26.31 -4.22 25.32
CA GLY A 335 -25.60 -5.16 24.46
C GLY A 335 -25.80 -4.88 22.96
N PHE A 336 -25.51 -5.88 22.12
CA PHE A 336 -25.55 -5.73 20.67
C PHE A 336 -26.98 -5.62 20.13
N CYS A 337 -27.23 -4.60 19.30
CA CYS A 337 -28.54 -4.33 18.69
C CYS A 337 -28.41 -3.68 17.31
N TYR A 338 -29.53 -3.59 16.58
CA TYR A 338 -29.62 -2.92 15.29
C TYR A 338 -30.30 -1.56 15.40
N VAL A 339 -29.66 -0.52 14.86
CA VAL A 339 -30.13 0.88 14.93
C VAL A 339 -30.09 1.57 13.56
N GLU A 340 -30.95 2.57 13.37
CA GLU A 340 -30.98 3.43 12.17
C GLU A 340 -29.87 4.50 12.18
N THR A 341 -29.23 4.73 13.34
CA THR A 341 -28.30 5.83 13.59
C THR A 341 -26.89 5.58 13.05
N THR A 342 -25.96 6.51 13.31
CA THR A 342 -24.54 6.40 13.01
C THR A 342 -24.00 5.01 13.36
N PRO A 343 -23.41 4.28 12.39
CA PRO A 343 -22.95 2.92 12.62
C PRO A 343 -21.75 2.89 13.56
N ASP A 344 -21.75 1.94 14.49
CA ASP A 344 -20.51 1.59 15.18
C ASP A 344 -19.48 1.03 14.19
N ARG A 345 -18.21 1.30 14.49
CA ARG A 345 -17.08 0.81 13.71
C ARG A 345 -16.49 -0.43 14.36
N TRP A 346 -16.28 -1.44 13.54
CA TRP A 346 -15.79 -2.75 13.94
C TRP A 346 -14.46 -3.02 13.26
N SER A 347 -13.52 -3.66 13.95
CA SER A 347 -12.24 -4.11 13.39
C SER A 347 -12.13 -5.62 13.46
N VAL A 348 -11.47 -6.25 12.48
CA VAL A 348 -11.24 -7.71 12.47
C VAL A 348 -9.76 -7.97 12.72
N GLU A 349 -9.49 -8.82 13.70
CA GLU A 349 -8.19 -9.44 13.88
C GLU A 349 -8.20 -10.88 13.36
N VAL A 350 -7.20 -11.25 12.55
CA VAL A 350 -6.99 -12.63 12.09
C VAL A 350 -6.02 -13.36 13.01
N ILE A 351 -6.50 -14.35 13.75
CA ILE A 351 -5.67 -15.10 14.70
C ILE A 351 -5.32 -16.43 14.02
N LYS A 352 -4.05 -16.62 13.64
CA LYS A 352 -3.56 -17.88 13.07
C LYS A 352 -2.91 -18.74 14.14
N ARG A 353 -3.35 -20.00 14.28
CA ARG A 353 -2.78 -20.99 15.20
C ARG A 353 -2.52 -22.29 14.44
N GLY A 354 -1.30 -22.45 13.94
CA GLY A 354 -0.97 -23.55 13.02
C GLY A 354 -1.71 -23.39 11.69
N GLU A 355 -2.46 -24.43 11.30
CA GLU A 355 -3.33 -24.40 10.11
C GLU A 355 -4.68 -23.72 10.37
N ASP A 356 -5.08 -23.59 11.63
CA ASP A 356 -6.37 -23.00 11.99
C ASP A 356 -6.33 -21.46 11.92
N VAL A 357 -7.37 -20.88 11.34
CA VAL A 357 -7.56 -19.43 11.27
C VAL A 357 -8.86 -19.05 11.99
N TRP A 358 -8.72 -18.14 12.94
CA TRP A 358 -9.79 -17.62 13.79
C TRP A 358 -9.92 -16.11 13.57
N TYR A 359 -11.08 -15.53 13.88
CA TYR A 359 -11.32 -14.10 13.68
C TYR A 359 -11.91 -13.48 14.94
N LYS A 360 -11.43 -12.30 15.31
CA LYS A 360 -11.96 -11.52 16.42
C LYS A 360 -12.46 -10.18 15.89
N ILE A 361 -13.78 -9.98 15.96
CA ILE A 361 -14.43 -8.75 15.51
C ILE A 361 -14.66 -7.86 16.73
N THR A 362 -14.06 -6.67 16.78
CA THR A 362 -14.08 -5.79 17.95
C THR A 362 -14.74 -4.46 17.62
N ASN A 363 -15.70 -4.03 18.43
CA ASN A 363 -16.26 -2.70 18.38
C ASN A 363 -15.21 -1.68 18.85
N ARG A 364 -14.90 -0.69 18.01
CA ARG A 364 -13.84 0.30 18.28
C ARG A 364 -14.23 1.29 19.38
N ARG A 365 -15.53 1.54 19.58
CA ARG A 365 -16.01 2.48 20.60
C ARG A 365 -16.02 1.84 21.98
N THR A 366 -16.54 0.62 22.11
CA THR A 366 -16.71 -0.04 23.42
C THR A 366 -15.57 -1.00 23.77
N GLY A 367 -14.78 -1.43 22.77
CA GLY A 367 -13.77 -2.48 22.93
C GLY A 367 -14.36 -3.88 23.12
N ASN A 368 -15.69 -4.01 23.09
CA ASN A 368 -16.35 -5.31 23.16
C ASN A 368 -16.19 -6.02 21.83
N ALA A 369 -15.87 -7.30 21.89
CA ALA A 369 -15.78 -8.13 20.70
C ALA A 369 -17.05 -8.98 20.53
N LEU A 370 -17.40 -9.26 19.28
CA LEU A 370 -18.28 -10.36 18.92
C LEU A 370 -17.50 -11.64 19.21
N VAL A 371 -17.46 -12.03 20.49
CA VAL A 371 -16.76 -13.22 20.96
C VAL A 371 -17.77 -14.36 21.06
N PRO A 372 -17.56 -15.49 20.37
CA PRO A 372 -18.17 -16.74 20.81
C PRO A 372 -17.46 -17.17 22.11
N THR A 373 -18.20 -17.59 23.13
CA THR A 373 -17.59 -18.27 24.29
C THR A 373 -17.05 -19.62 23.85
N GLY A 374 -15.83 -19.65 23.33
CA GLY A 374 -15.19 -20.82 22.75
C GLY A 374 -14.46 -20.48 21.45
N GLU A 375 -13.46 -21.30 21.12
CA GLU A 375 -12.67 -21.16 19.89
C GLU A 375 -13.61 -21.43 18.66
N VAL A 376 -13.68 -20.55 17.63
CA VAL A 376 -14.25 -20.81 16.25
C VAL A 376 -13.26 -21.00 15.05
N ARG A 377 -13.18 -22.21 14.46
CA ARG A 377 -12.45 -22.49 13.20
C ARG A 377 -13.31 -22.03 12.00
N VAL A 378 -12.71 -21.35 11.03
CA VAL A 378 -13.35 -21.09 9.72
C VAL A 378 -12.62 -21.95 8.69
N GLY A 379 -13.33 -22.89 8.08
CA GLY A 379 -12.80 -23.74 7.01
C GLY A 379 -13.87 -24.04 5.97
N VAL A 380 -13.42 -24.24 4.73
CA VAL A 380 -14.19 -24.74 3.58
C VAL A 380 -13.82 -26.21 3.36
N ASP A 381 -14.61 -27.14 3.92
CA ASP A 381 -15.16 -28.34 3.25
C ASP A 381 -15.54 -29.51 4.19
N ASP A 382 -16.55 -30.24 3.68
CA ASP A 382 -17.01 -31.62 3.83
C ASP A 382 -16.77 -32.40 5.13
N ASP A 383 -17.91 -32.84 5.67
CA ASP A 383 -18.12 -33.84 6.72
C ASP A 383 -18.08 -33.40 8.19
N GLN A 384 -19.31 -33.29 8.72
CA GLN A 384 -19.74 -33.62 10.07
C GLN A 384 -18.94 -33.04 11.24
N CYS A 385 -19.31 -31.83 11.67
CA CYS A 385 -19.15 -31.39 13.06
C CYS A 385 -20.21 -30.35 13.43
N ASP A 386 -21.00 -30.64 14.47
CA ASP A 386 -22.02 -29.74 15.03
C ASP A 386 -21.38 -28.66 15.92
N GLY A 387 -21.24 -27.44 15.41
CA GLY A 387 -20.77 -26.25 16.15
C GLY A 387 -21.12 -24.93 15.43
N PHE A 388 -21.37 -23.84 16.19
CA PHE A 388 -21.80 -22.54 15.63
C PHE A 388 -20.63 -21.63 15.24
N ASN A 389 -20.66 -21.16 14.00
CA ASN A 389 -19.82 -20.07 13.49
C ASN A 389 -20.56 -18.73 13.61
N LEU A 390 -19.84 -17.67 14.01
CA LEU A 390 -20.31 -16.27 13.95
C LEU A 390 -20.41 -15.73 12.51
N VAL A 391 -19.98 -16.55 11.56
CA VAL A 391 -19.83 -16.28 10.14
C VAL A 391 -19.96 -17.64 9.43
N ASP A 392 -21.16 -18.00 8.97
CA ASP A 392 -21.37 -19.19 8.14
C ASP A 392 -21.30 -18.76 6.65
N PHE A 393 -20.30 -19.26 5.93
CA PHE A 393 -20.03 -18.97 4.53
C PHE A 393 -20.53 -20.05 3.58
N ASN A 394 -21.65 -20.71 3.86
CA ASN A 394 -22.18 -21.71 2.93
C ASN A 394 -23.25 -21.15 1.98
N GLU A 395 -22.90 -21.03 0.70
CA GLU A 395 -23.81 -21.42 -0.38
C GLU A 395 -23.82 -22.94 -0.48
N ARG A 396 -24.58 -23.59 0.41
CA ARG A 396 -25.25 -24.91 0.28
C ARG A 396 -25.59 -25.44 1.67
N SER A 397 -26.82 -25.15 2.10
CA SER A 397 -27.67 -25.92 3.02
C SER A 397 -26.98 -26.85 4.05
N LEU A 398 -27.02 -26.50 5.34
CA LEU A 398 -27.54 -27.38 6.41
C LEU A 398 -27.71 -26.63 7.75
N VAL A 399 -28.58 -27.14 8.62
CA VAL A 399 -29.05 -26.55 9.88
C VAL A 399 -28.59 -27.40 11.06
N VAL A 400 -28.02 -26.83 12.14
CA VAL A 400 -28.12 -27.39 13.53
C VAL A 400 -28.19 -26.26 14.59
N VAL A 401 -28.72 -26.57 15.80
CA VAL A 401 -29.17 -25.68 16.91
C VAL A 401 -28.52 -26.08 18.26
N GLN A 402 -27.96 -25.16 19.08
CA GLN A 402 -28.04 -25.13 20.57
C GLN A 402 -27.26 -23.98 21.30
N LYS A 403 -28.04 -23.10 21.95
CA LYS A 403 -27.96 -22.39 23.27
C LYS A 403 -26.59 -22.03 23.95
N PHE A 404 -26.52 -20.85 24.63
CA PHE A 404 -25.81 -20.47 25.90
C PHE A 404 -25.15 -19.04 25.98
N GLU A 405 -24.43 -18.68 27.07
CA GLU A 405 -24.47 -17.40 27.85
C GLU A 405 -23.29 -16.39 27.73
N LEU A 406 -23.48 -15.16 28.29
CA LEU A 406 -22.68 -13.93 28.09
C LEU A 406 -21.56 -13.72 29.15
N HIS A 407 -20.29 -13.55 28.74
CA HIS A 407 -19.16 -13.22 29.63
C HIS A 407 -18.83 -11.72 29.64
N ARG A 408 -19.00 -11.05 30.79
CA ARG A 408 -18.61 -9.64 31.01
C ARG A 408 -17.20 -9.53 31.59
N LYS A 409 -16.41 -8.54 31.16
CA LYS A 409 -15.23 -8.09 31.93
C LYS A 409 -15.72 -7.53 33.27
N LYS A 410 -15.26 -8.12 34.38
CA LYS A 410 -15.54 -7.58 35.72
C LYS A 410 -14.82 -6.22 35.85
N PRO A 411 -15.48 -5.17 36.35
CA PRO A 411 -14.79 -3.95 36.77
C PRO A 411 -13.91 -4.29 37.98
N ALA A 412 -12.68 -3.76 38.00
CA ALA A 412 -11.86 -3.75 39.19
C ALA A 412 -12.57 -2.89 40.25
N CYS A 413 -12.92 -3.49 41.39
CA CYS A 413 -13.38 -2.73 42.55
C CYS A 413 -12.25 -1.81 43.03
N VAL A 414 -12.48 -0.50 42.95
CA VAL A 414 -11.83 0.45 43.85
C VAL A 414 -12.71 0.50 45.10
N VAL A 415 -12.15 0.04 46.22
CA VAL A 415 -12.78 0.14 47.54
C VAL A 415 -12.58 1.59 48.02
N GLN A 416 -13.67 2.27 48.36
CA GLN A 416 -13.65 3.42 49.28
C GLN A 416 -13.73 2.90 50.71
#